data_AF-A0A2M8HL82-F1
#
_entry.id   AF-A0A2M8HL82-F1
#
_cell.length_a   1.000
_cell.length_b   1.000
_cell.length_c   1.000
_cell.angle_alpha   90.00
_cell.angle_beta   90.00
_cell.angle_gamma   90.00
#
_symmetry.space_group_name_H-M   'P 1'
#
loop_
_entity.id
_entity.type
_entity.pdbx_description
1 polymer ?
#
loop_
_entity_poly.entity_id
_entity_poly.type
_entity_poly.pdbx_seq_one_letter_code
_entity_poly.pdbx_strand_id
1 'polypeptide(L)'
;MISHSILSLSLFIISLFLYRYSFPYPLVEYLSVFFPLFLLGFLPNFLYRRWGRIFTICFGVLFVRFGALTGALTTIPEWTSLHPLLWGAILGILSREHFLIFMGRGKQTADISDKDPIRRRLALNPSPGQKLPYWMEPDIWMVFFLSILVIERTLQYFPWSFETGINFADGFFIKGLSYREAFGLTWMYWDNIVPVIWYIFTEERCSSDLDNPNKHWIIGLTIGYLIQAVIILEQTFLNPNLLMMATGESLKVGRVAGLWRDSGSASWIIPTLGLYLAWKVWERRGIWRESSRRMLSIFILLITGILGLKLGKTFWLAYGAGLFGFLIYFVLRKILHPNDWIQGAFRTFVFVLILSFGFSLLWFGENQKLVPALSHASSLLKKTISGEKLDDLDYRSKLMNASMDLWKDSKFFGNGFGSMIVHLKDLKSPIQERPRNNFVDTPANFYLGWLGETGILGCLLLAMYVFLKTYIAQNAKYLLLLVIPFMTGYQITHADGAFVVFFLLSGTRIIENSRSKLLSKVDLMKIIWMVFAIGISLHYLVFAIFRHT
;
A
#
# COMPACT_ATOMS: atom_id res chain seq x y z
N MET A 1 5.95 -12.70 -22.53
CA MET A 1 6.94 -11.63 -22.34
C MET A 1 6.56 -10.39 -23.12
N ILE A 2 6.45 -10.48 -24.46
CA ILE A 2 5.93 -9.39 -25.31
C ILE A 2 4.56 -8.89 -24.80
N SER A 3 3.63 -9.80 -24.49
CA SER A 3 2.33 -9.46 -23.90
C SER A 3 2.40 -8.66 -22.60
N HIS A 4 3.33 -9.00 -21.70
CA HIS A 4 3.54 -8.28 -20.44
C HIS A 4 4.12 -6.89 -20.65
N SER A 5 5.04 -6.76 -21.60
CA SER A 5 5.64 -5.47 -21.94
C SER A 5 4.64 -4.53 -22.58
N ILE A 6 3.80 -5.03 -23.50
CA ILE A 6 2.71 -4.25 -24.10
C ILE A 6 1.75 -3.79 -23.01
N LEU A 7 1.27 -4.71 -22.16
CA LEU A 7 0.37 -4.36 -21.06
C LEU A 7 0.98 -3.34 -20.10
N SER A 8 2.25 -3.52 -19.73
CA SER A 8 2.96 -2.59 -18.84
C SER A 8 3.12 -1.20 -19.46
N LEU A 9 3.41 -1.13 -20.76
CA LEU A 9 3.50 0.14 -21.49
C LEU A 9 2.13 0.82 -21.59
N SER A 10 1.07 0.05 -21.87
CA SER A 10 -0.30 0.56 -21.89
C SER A 10 -0.70 1.14 -20.53
N LEU A 11 -0.48 0.39 -19.44
CA LEU A 11 -0.77 0.86 -18.09
C LEU A 11 0.04 2.11 -17.72
N PHE A 12 1.30 2.19 -18.13
CA PHE A 12 2.14 3.37 -17.95
C PHE A 12 1.59 4.60 -18.68
N ILE A 13 1.23 4.45 -19.97
CA ILE A 13 0.69 5.54 -20.79
C ILE A 13 -0.65 6.03 -20.21
N ILE A 14 -1.54 5.10 -19.86
CA ILE A 14 -2.80 5.40 -19.20
C ILE A 14 -2.55 6.15 -17.89
N SER A 15 -1.58 5.68 -17.10
CA SER A 15 -1.25 6.28 -15.82
C SER A 15 -0.79 7.73 -15.97
N LEU A 16 0.13 7.98 -16.90
CA LEU A 16 0.65 9.32 -17.17
C LEU A 16 -0.42 10.25 -17.73
N PHE A 17 -1.27 9.76 -18.65
CA PHE A 17 -2.35 10.55 -19.23
C PHE A 17 -3.41 10.92 -18.20
N LEU A 18 -3.93 9.94 -17.44
CA LEU A 18 -4.97 10.16 -16.45
C LEU A 18 -4.48 10.98 -15.26
N TYR A 19 -3.20 10.85 -14.89
CA TYR A 19 -2.61 11.70 -13.87
C TYR A 19 -2.57 13.17 -14.31
N ARG A 20 -2.12 13.45 -15.53
CA ARG A 20 -2.10 14.82 -16.07
C ARG A 20 -3.50 15.37 -16.33
N TYR A 21 -4.43 14.50 -16.71
CA TYR A 21 -5.83 14.88 -16.79
C TYR A 21 -6.36 15.23 -15.40
N SER A 22 -6.09 14.44 -14.37
CA SER A 22 -6.58 14.69 -13.01
C SER A 22 -5.99 15.96 -12.40
N PHE A 23 -4.70 16.22 -12.68
CA PHE A 23 -3.99 17.35 -12.10
C PHE A 23 -3.28 18.20 -13.17
N PRO A 24 -3.86 19.34 -13.58
CA PRO A 24 -3.31 20.25 -14.58
C PRO A 24 -2.16 21.10 -14.01
N TYR A 25 -1.07 20.46 -13.59
CA TYR A 25 0.15 21.18 -13.22
C TYR A 25 0.83 21.76 -14.46
N PRO A 26 1.58 22.87 -14.32
CA PRO A 26 2.53 23.30 -15.33
C PRO A 26 3.41 22.12 -15.74
N LEU A 27 3.50 21.86 -17.04
CA LEU A 27 4.23 20.69 -17.57
C LEU A 27 5.68 20.64 -17.05
N VAL A 28 6.31 21.81 -16.90
CA VAL A 28 7.69 21.94 -16.44
C VAL A 28 7.84 21.48 -14.98
N GLU A 29 6.92 21.86 -14.09
CA GLU A 29 6.91 21.44 -12.68
C GLU A 29 6.62 19.94 -12.53
N TYR A 30 5.70 19.43 -13.34
CA TYR A 30 5.42 17.99 -13.41
C TYR A 30 6.68 17.21 -13.81
N LEU A 31 7.33 17.61 -14.91
CA LEU A 31 8.47 16.90 -15.46
C LEU A 31 9.73 17.02 -14.59
N SER A 32 9.92 18.15 -13.92
CA SER A 32 11.09 18.39 -13.06
C SER A 32 11.16 17.43 -11.87
N VAL A 33 10.03 16.89 -11.45
CA VAL A 33 9.98 15.86 -10.39
C VAL A 33 9.78 14.46 -10.97
N PHE A 34 8.89 14.31 -11.95
CA PHE A 34 8.60 13.01 -12.54
C PHE A 34 9.87 12.38 -13.13
N PHE A 35 10.63 13.14 -13.91
CA PHE A 35 11.76 12.60 -14.67
C PHE A 35 12.92 12.14 -13.76
N PRO A 36 13.38 12.91 -12.75
CA PRO A 36 14.38 12.41 -11.81
C PRO A 36 13.94 11.15 -11.06
N LEU A 37 12.72 11.10 -10.53
CA LEU A 37 12.20 9.92 -9.84
C LEU A 37 12.11 8.71 -10.78
N PHE A 38 11.63 8.94 -12.01
CA PHE A 38 11.58 7.91 -13.05
C PHE A 38 12.98 7.37 -13.37
N LEU A 39 13.97 8.24 -13.55
CA LEU A 39 15.36 7.83 -13.84
C LEU A 39 15.99 7.07 -12.67
N LEU A 40 15.70 7.45 -11.42
CA LEU A 40 16.15 6.74 -10.22
C LEU A 40 15.59 5.31 -10.15
N GLY A 41 14.39 5.09 -10.71
CA GLY A 41 13.83 3.75 -10.89
C GLY A 41 14.44 3.02 -12.10
N PHE A 42 14.50 3.71 -13.25
CA PHE A 42 14.83 3.13 -14.54
C PHE A 42 16.30 2.73 -14.68
N LEU A 43 17.23 3.67 -14.46
CA LEU A 43 18.65 3.44 -14.75
C LEU A 43 19.24 2.31 -13.90
N PRO A 44 19.03 2.26 -12.58
CA PRO A 44 19.57 1.17 -11.77
C PRO A 44 19.01 -0.20 -12.19
N ASN A 45 17.71 -0.28 -12.53
CA ASN A 45 17.09 -1.53 -12.97
C ASN A 45 17.52 -1.96 -14.38
N PHE A 46 17.75 -0.99 -15.28
CA PHE A 46 18.24 -1.24 -16.62
C PHE A 46 19.69 -1.74 -16.63
N LEU A 47 20.55 -1.10 -15.81
CA LEU A 47 21.98 -1.39 -15.75
C LEU A 47 22.30 -2.62 -14.90
N TYR A 48 21.80 -2.68 -13.66
CA TYR A 48 22.12 -3.74 -12.69
C TYR A 48 20.92 -4.09 -11.79
N ARG A 49 20.26 -5.22 -12.08
CA ARG A 49 19.06 -5.68 -11.35
C ARG A 49 19.21 -5.72 -9.82
N ARG A 50 20.37 -6.15 -9.30
CA ARG A 50 20.65 -6.15 -7.85
C ARG A 50 20.58 -4.75 -7.25
N TRP A 51 21.26 -3.79 -7.85
CA TRP A 51 21.23 -2.40 -7.40
C TRP A 51 19.87 -1.76 -7.69
N GLY A 52 19.25 -2.05 -8.83
CA GLY A 52 17.87 -1.69 -9.15
C GLY A 52 16.89 -2.01 -8.04
N ARG A 53 16.86 -3.27 -7.58
CA ARG A 53 16.00 -3.70 -6.46
C ARG A 53 16.29 -2.95 -5.15
N ILE A 54 17.57 -2.73 -4.82
CA ILE A 54 17.96 -2.01 -3.59
C ILE A 54 17.48 -0.56 -3.67
N PHE A 55 17.75 0.11 -4.80
CA PHE A 55 17.44 1.52 -5.05
C PHE A 55 15.92 1.76 -5.07
N THR A 56 15.16 0.93 -5.79
CA THR A 56 13.70 1.07 -5.86
C THR A 56 13.04 0.97 -4.49
N ILE A 57 13.44 0.00 -3.65
CA ILE A 57 12.87 -0.13 -2.30
C ILE A 57 13.35 0.99 -1.37
N CYS A 58 14.63 1.34 -1.43
CA CYS A 58 15.18 2.43 -0.62
C CYS A 58 14.46 3.76 -0.91
N PHE A 59 14.31 4.12 -2.19
CA PHE A 59 13.63 5.35 -2.57
C PHE A 59 12.11 5.28 -2.42
N GLY A 60 11.50 4.10 -2.50
CA GLY A 60 10.09 3.92 -2.13
C GLY A 60 9.79 4.29 -0.67
N VAL A 61 10.78 4.12 0.21
CA VAL A 61 10.69 4.51 1.64
C VAL A 61 11.03 5.99 1.88
N LEU A 62 11.87 6.59 1.03
CA LEU A 62 12.43 7.92 1.27
C LEU A 62 11.74 9.05 0.52
N PHE A 63 11.30 8.82 -0.72
CA PHE A 63 10.99 9.89 -1.68
C PHE A 63 9.51 10.08 -1.97
N VAL A 64 8.67 9.72 -1.01
CA VAL A 64 7.23 9.99 -1.06
C VAL A 64 6.95 11.50 -1.16
N ARG A 65 7.82 12.36 -0.60
CA ARG A 65 7.71 13.83 -0.64
C ARG A 65 8.72 14.53 -1.55
N PHE A 66 9.30 13.84 -2.52
CA PHE A 66 10.37 14.43 -3.35
C PHE A 66 9.95 15.75 -4.03
N GLY A 67 8.72 15.86 -4.52
CA GLY A 67 8.21 17.11 -5.11
C GLY A 67 8.25 18.30 -4.15
N ALA A 68 7.87 18.09 -2.88
CA ALA A 68 7.95 19.10 -1.84
C ALA A 68 9.40 19.47 -1.48
N LEU A 69 10.34 18.51 -1.54
CA LEU A 69 11.76 18.76 -1.28
C LEU A 69 12.43 19.61 -2.36
N THR A 70 11.99 19.46 -3.61
CA THR A 70 12.54 20.21 -4.75
C THR A 70 12.01 21.64 -4.89
N GLY A 71 11.06 22.05 -4.04
CA GLY A 71 10.40 23.37 -4.14
C GLY A 71 9.55 23.56 -5.39
N ALA A 72 9.42 22.53 -6.25
CA ALA A 72 8.69 22.58 -7.51
C ALA A 72 7.16 22.63 -7.32
N LEU A 73 6.66 22.22 -6.16
CA LEU A 73 5.22 22.12 -5.88
C LEU A 73 4.92 22.81 -4.54
N THR A 74 4.94 24.14 -4.57
CA THR A 74 4.62 24.98 -3.40
C THR A 74 3.13 25.10 -3.14
N THR A 75 2.28 24.73 -4.10
CA THR A 75 0.85 25.08 -4.10
C THR A 75 -0.10 23.92 -3.79
N ILE A 76 0.29 22.65 -3.97
CA ILE A 76 -0.58 21.51 -3.65
C ILE A 76 0.18 20.42 -2.87
N PRO A 77 -0.08 20.27 -1.55
CA PRO A 77 0.55 19.27 -0.67
C PRO A 77 0.17 17.81 -0.98
N GLU A 78 -0.63 17.56 -2.02
CA GLU A 78 -1.16 16.25 -2.42
C GLU A 78 -0.20 15.46 -3.34
N TRP A 79 0.89 16.08 -3.78
CA TRP A 79 1.90 15.47 -4.64
C TRP A 79 2.84 14.54 -3.86
N THR A 80 2.24 13.49 -3.33
CA THR A 80 2.93 12.33 -2.76
C THR A 80 2.66 11.13 -3.66
N SER A 81 3.44 10.96 -4.73
CA SER A 81 3.34 9.77 -5.57
C SER A 81 4.68 9.10 -5.81
N LEU A 82 4.68 7.78 -5.62
CA LEU A 82 5.79 6.89 -5.96
C LEU A 82 5.66 6.32 -7.38
N HIS A 83 4.58 6.64 -8.11
CA HIS A 83 4.34 6.10 -9.45
C HIS A 83 5.52 6.34 -10.41
N PRO A 84 6.23 7.50 -10.44
CA PRO A 84 7.31 7.68 -11.41
C PRO A 84 8.46 6.72 -11.13
N LEU A 85 8.83 6.55 -9.86
CA LEU A 85 9.87 5.63 -9.42
C LEU A 85 9.53 4.18 -9.79
N LEU A 86 8.29 3.76 -9.52
CA LEU A 86 7.83 2.38 -9.74
C LEU A 86 7.67 2.08 -11.23
N TRP A 87 7.08 2.98 -12.02
CA TRP A 87 7.01 2.82 -13.47
C TRP A 87 8.39 2.86 -14.13
N GLY A 88 9.27 3.74 -13.66
CA GLY A 88 10.67 3.75 -14.07
C GLY A 88 11.34 2.41 -13.81
N ALA A 89 11.17 1.84 -12.61
CA ALA A 89 11.69 0.52 -12.28
C ALA A 89 11.11 -0.58 -13.17
N ILE A 90 9.78 -0.64 -13.35
CA ILE A 90 9.10 -1.62 -14.21
C ILE A 90 9.65 -1.56 -15.65
N LEU A 91 9.67 -0.36 -16.25
CA LEU A 91 10.17 -0.20 -17.62
C LEU A 91 11.67 -0.47 -17.72
N GLY A 92 12.46 -0.10 -16.70
CA GLY A 92 13.89 -0.42 -16.64
C GLY A 92 14.15 -1.94 -16.68
N ILE A 93 13.33 -2.71 -15.94
CA ILE A 93 13.40 -4.18 -15.96
C ILE A 93 13.05 -4.71 -17.35
N LEU A 94 11.92 -4.28 -17.92
CA LEU A 94 11.44 -4.81 -19.19
C LEU A 94 12.34 -4.43 -20.36
N SER A 95 12.79 -3.18 -20.42
CA SER A 95 13.73 -2.71 -21.44
C SER A 95 15.06 -3.45 -21.37
N ARG A 96 15.55 -3.72 -20.16
CA ARG A 96 16.76 -4.55 -19.99
C ARG A 96 16.55 -5.94 -20.57
N GLU A 97 15.46 -6.58 -20.21
CA GLU A 97 15.17 -7.94 -20.64
C GLU A 97 15.04 -8.03 -22.17
N HIS A 98 14.36 -7.07 -22.81
CA HIS A 98 14.33 -6.98 -24.27
C HIS A 98 15.71 -6.74 -24.86
N PHE A 99 16.50 -5.84 -24.28
CA PHE A 99 17.88 -5.58 -24.72
C PHE A 99 18.73 -6.85 -24.66
N LEU A 100 18.62 -7.65 -23.58
CA LEU A 100 19.33 -8.93 -23.46
C LEU A 100 18.89 -9.95 -24.51
N ILE A 101 17.59 -9.99 -24.85
CA ILE A 101 17.07 -10.85 -25.93
C ILE A 101 17.62 -10.42 -27.29
N PHE A 102 17.57 -9.13 -27.62
CA PHE A 102 18.10 -8.59 -28.88
C PHE A 102 19.61 -8.83 -29.02
N MET A 103 20.35 -8.79 -27.92
CA MET A 103 21.77 -9.11 -27.90
C MET A 103 22.08 -10.61 -27.98
N GLY A 104 21.09 -11.48 -28.22
CA GLY A 104 21.25 -12.94 -28.31
C GLY A 104 21.55 -13.61 -26.97
N ARG A 105 21.41 -12.89 -25.85
CA ARG A 105 21.83 -13.31 -24.50
C ARG A 105 20.66 -13.79 -23.62
N GLY A 106 19.43 -13.79 -24.14
CA GLY A 106 18.22 -14.17 -23.39
C GLY A 106 18.02 -15.66 -23.12
N LYS A 107 18.90 -16.55 -23.63
CA LYS A 107 18.73 -18.02 -23.51
C LYS A 107 19.98 -18.80 -23.08
N GLN A 108 21.14 -18.18 -22.96
CA GLN A 108 22.33 -18.90 -22.50
C GLN A 108 22.27 -19.06 -20.98
N THR A 109 21.94 -20.28 -20.52
CA THR A 109 22.32 -20.71 -19.18
C THR A 109 23.80 -20.38 -19.01
N ALA A 110 24.12 -19.48 -18.08
CA ALA A 110 25.49 -19.12 -17.81
C ALA A 110 26.29 -20.41 -17.56
N ASP A 111 27.18 -20.78 -18.47
CA ASP A 111 28.21 -21.75 -18.16
C ASP A 111 29.04 -21.12 -17.04
N ILE A 112 29.06 -21.78 -15.89
CA ILE A 112 29.74 -21.32 -14.68
C ILE A 112 31.26 -21.17 -14.92
N SER A 113 31.77 -21.73 -16.03
CA SER A 113 33.15 -21.66 -16.51
C SER A 113 33.50 -20.45 -17.38
N ASP A 114 32.55 -19.55 -17.70
CA ASP A 114 32.84 -18.40 -18.56
C ASP A 114 33.73 -17.38 -17.82
N LYS A 115 34.97 -17.20 -18.28
CA LYS A 115 36.04 -16.42 -17.60
C LYS A 115 35.83 -14.91 -17.69
N ASP A 116 34.96 -14.45 -18.59
CA ASP A 116 34.72 -13.03 -18.80
C ASP A 116 33.70 -12.49 -17.77
N PRO A 117 34.12 -11.60 -16.85
CA PRO A 117 33.25 -11.05 -15.81
C PRO A 117 32.08 -10.27 -16.39
N ILE A 118 32.18 -9.71 -17.60
CA ILE A 118 31.09 -8.98 -18.26
C ILE A 118 30.04 -9.96 -18.77
N ARG A 119 30.45 -11.09 -19.36
CA ARG A 119 29.53 -12.15 -19.84
C ARG A 119 28.82 -12.84 -18.69
N ARG A 120 29.54 -13.16 -17.61
CA ARG A 120 28.95 -13.71 -16.38
C ARG A 120 27.94 -12.76 -15.74
N ARG A 121 28.19 -11.43 -15.78
CA ARG A 121 27.26 -10.39 -15.31
C ARG A 121 25.98 -10.31 -16.14
N LEU A 122 26.03 -10.65 -17.42
CA LEU A 122 24.88 -10.61 -18.33
C LEU A 122 24.10 -11.93 -18.36
N ALA A 123 24.76 -13.07 -18.07
CA ALA A 123 24.18 -14.41 -18.10
C ALA A 123 23.47 -14.83 -16.79
N LEU A 124 23.48 -14.00 -15.73
CA LEU A 124 22.82 -14.28 -14.44
C LEU A 124 21.28 -14.29 -14.46
N ASN A 125 20.65 -14.18 -15.64
CA ASN A 125 19.21 -14.35 -15.82
C ASN A 125 18.92 -15.60 -16.67
N PRO A 126 19.01 -16.82 -16.10
CA PRO A 126 18.50 -18.00 -16.79
C PRO A 126 16.99 -17.83 -17.02
N SER A 127 16.51 -18.37 -18.15
CA SER A 127 15.11 -18.29 -18.56
C SER A 127 14.17 -18.63 -17.40
N PRO A 128 13.00 -17.97 -17.29
CA PRO A 128 12.04 -18.28 -16.24
C PRO A 128 11.67 -19.76 -16.31
N GLY A 129 12.04 -20.55 -15.29
CA GLY A 129 11.46 -21.88 -15.06
C GLY A 129 9.93 -21.77 -15.05
N GLN A 130 9.21 -22.84 -15.41
CA GLN A 130 7.74 -22.88 -15.60
C GLN A 130 6.98 -21.90 -14.68
N LYS A 131 6.72 -20.68 -15.18
CA LYS A 131 5.90 -19.68 -14.47
C LYS A 131 4.46 -19.90 -14.86
N LEU A 132 3.57 -19.68 -13.91
CA LEU A 132 2.13 -19.74 -14.16
C LEU A 132 1.76 -18.77 -15.30
N PRO A 133 0.74 -19.12 -16.10
CA PRO A 133 0.13 -18.18 -17.01
C PRO A 133 -0.30 -16.90 -16.29
N TYR A 134 -0.28 -15.76 -17.00
CA TYR A 134 -0.62 -14.45 -16.44
C TYR A 134 -1.98 -14.46 -15.72
N TRP A 135 -3.00 -15.05 -16.35
CA TRP A 135 -4.36 -15.13 -15.79
C TRP A 135 -4.50 -16.02 -14.56
N MET A 136 -3.47 -16.77 -14.15
CA MET A 136 -3.50 -17.56 -12.91
C MET A 136 -2.88 -16.82 -11.71
N GLU A 137 -2.39 -15.59 -11.90
CA GLU A 137 -1.72 -14.83 -10.84
C GLU A 137 -2.70 -13.88 -10.11
N PRO A 138 -2.75 -13.93 -8.76
CA PRO A 138 -3.64 -13.09 -7.96
C PRO A 138 -3.45 -11.58 -8.13
N ASP A 139 -2.24 -11.18 -8.50
CA ASP A 139 -1.92 -9.76 -8.65
C ASP A 139 -2.61 -9.16 -9.87
N ILE A 140 -2.82 -9.96 -10.93
CA ILE A 140 -3.43 -9.51 -12.18
C ILE A 140 -4.90 -9.20 -11.98
N TRP A 141 -5.67 -10.06 -11.31
CA TRP A 141 -7.09 -9.75 -11.13
C TRP A 141 -7.37 -8.75 -10.02
N MET A 142 -6.43 -8.56 -9.08
CA MET A 142 -6.50 -7.40 -8.19
C MET A 142 -6.34 -6.10 -8.99
N VAL A 143 -5.37 -6.02 -9.89
CA VAL A 143 -5.21 -4.85 -10.78
C VAL A 143 -6.43 -4.68 -11.70
N PHE A 144 -6.97 -5.77 -12.24
CA PHE A 144 -8.19 -5.74 -13.05
C PHE A 144 -9.39 -5.20 -12.28
N PHE A 145 -9.63 -5.72 -11.07
CA PHE A 145 -10.69 -5.27 -10.19
C PHE A 145 -10.57 -3.78 -9.87
N LEU A 146 -9.40 -3.33 -9.43
CA LEU A 146 -9.13 -1.91 -9.16
C LEU A 146 -9.33 -1.03 -10.40
N SER A 147 -8.97 -1.53 -11.58
CA SER A 147 -9.17 -0.79 -12.84
C SER A 147 -10.66 -0.69 -13.19
N ILE A 148 -11.46 -1.73 -12.95
CA ILE A 148 -12.90 -1.66 -13.15
C ILE A 148 -13.56 -0.69 -12.16
N LEU A 149 -13.12 -0.65 -10.90
CA LEU A 149 -13.61 0.35 -9.95
C LEU A 149 -13.33 1.79 -10.42
N VAL A 150 -12.17 2.07 -11.02
CA VAL A 150 -11.89 3.38 -11.61
C VAL A 150 -12.79 3.65 -12.83
N ILE A 151 -13.03 2.65 -13.68
CA ILE A 151 -13.92 2.79 -14.85
C ILE A 151 -15.35 3.06 -14.39
N GLU A 152 -15.86 2.33 -13.41
CA GLU A 152 -17.16 2.53 -12.79
C GLU A 152 -17.34 3.98 -12.32
N ARG A 153 -16.34 4.52 -11.61
CA ARG A 153 -16.36 5.93 -11.18
C ARG A 153 -16.23 6.91 -12.33
N THR A 154 -15.44 6.60 -13.35
CA THR A 154 -15.35 7.41 -14.57
C THR A 154 -16.72 7.59 -15.19
N LEU A 155 -17.47 6.49 -15.34
CA LEU A 155 -18.81 6.50 -15.92
C LEU A 155 -19.81 7.27 -15.06
N GLN A 156 -19.65 7.26 -13.73
CA GLN A 156 -20.50 8.02 -12.82
C GLN A 156 -20.24 9.53 -12.84
N TYR A 157 -18.98 9.94 -12.99
CA TYR A 157 -18.63 11.36 -13.08
C TYR A 157 -18.90 11.93 -14.47
N PHE A 158 -18.65 11.14 -15.52
CA PHE A 158 -18.75 11.58 -16.90
C PHE A 158 -19.78 10.70 -17.61
N PRO A 159 -21.06 11.12 -17.63
CA PRO A 159 -22.11 10.35 -18.25
C PRO A 159 -21.76 10.05 -19.70
N TRP A 160 -21.90 8.79 -20.06
CA TRP A 160 -21.59 8.26 -21.37
C TRP A 160 -22.88 8.07 -22.17
N SER A 161 -22.91 8.52 -23.41
CA SER A 161 -23.96 8.16 -24.35
C SER A 161 -23.36 7.54 -25.61
N PHE A 162 -24.08 6.62 -26.24
CA PHE A 162 -23.66 6.02 -27.51
C PHE A 162 -23.53 7.05 -28.64
N GLU A 163 -24.27 8.16 -28.55
CA GLU A 163 -24.32 9.20 -29.59
C GLU A 163 -23.22 10.26 -29.43
N THR A 164 -22.87 10.62 -28.19
CA THR A 164 -21.91 11.71 -27.89
C THR A 164 -20.62 11.25 -27.24
N GLY A 165 -20.49 9.96 -26.88
CA GLY A 165 -19.35 9.42 -26.16
C GLY A 165 -19.30 9.86 -24.68
N ILE A 166 -18.11 9.87 -24.09
CA ILE A 166 -17.89 10.36 -22.72
C ILE A 166 -17.84 11.89 -22.77
N ASN A 167 -18.80 12.57 -22.13
CA ASN A 167 -18.78 14.02 -22.04
C ASN A 167 -18.00 14.47 -20.79
N PHE A 168 -16.78 14.94 -21.00
CA PHE A 168 -15.97 15.54 -19.93
C PHE A 168 -16.51 16.93 -19.60
N ALA A 169 -17.49 16.99 -18.69
CA ALA A 169 -18.08 18.25 -18.26
C ALA A 169 -17.08 19.11 -17.49
N ASP A 170 -16.81 20.32 -17.99
CA ASP A 170 -16.09 21.36 -17.26
C ASP A 170 -17.08 22.06 -16.31
N GLY A 171 -17.20 21.54 -15.09
CA GLY A 171 -18.13 22.06 -14.09
C GLY A 171 -17.91 21.49 -12.70
N PHE A 172 -18.83 21.83 -11.80
CA PHE A 172 -18.85 21.32 -10.43
C PHE A 172 -19.67 20.03 -10.34
N PHE A 173 -19.06 18.97 -9.79
CA PHE A 173 -19.76 17.72 -9.46
C PHE A 173 -20.64 17.93 -8.22
N ILE A 174 -20.06 18.54 -7.19
CA ILE A 174 -20.75 19.06 -6.02
C ILE A 174 -20.25 20.48 -5.75
N LYS A 175 -21.01 21.29 -5.02
CA LYS A 175 -20.66 22.70 -4.77
C LYS A 175 -19.27 22.78 -4.10
N GLY A 176 -18.29 23.32 -4.83
CA GLY A 176 -16.90 23.45 -4.39
C GLY A 176 -15.94 22.33 -4.84
N LEU A 177 -16.41 21.27 -5.53
CA LEU A 177 -15.59 20.19 -6.07
C LEU A 177 -15.88 19.97 -7.56
N SER A 178 -14.87 20.13 -8.41
CA SER A 178 -15.03 19.89 -9.85
C SER A 178 -15.13 18.40 -10.20
N TYR A 179 -15.75 18.05 -11.34
CA TYR A 179 -15.75 16.67 -11.85
C TYR A 179 -14.33 16.12 -12.03
N ARG A 180 -13.43 16.97 -12.52
CA ARG A 180 -12.02 16.68 -12.71
C ARG A 180 -11.30 16.38 -11.39
N GLU A 181 -11.56 17.17 -10.35
CA GLU A 181 -10.99 16.94 -9.02
C GLU A 181 -11.58 15.67 -8.37
N ALA A 182 -12.89 15.43 -8.48
CA ALA A 182 -13.54 14.22 -7.98
C ALA A 182 -12.98 12.94 -8.64
N PHE A 183 -12.80 12.99 -9.96
CA PHE A 183 -12.14 11.93 -10.71
C PHE A 183 -10.67 11.76 -10.29
N GLY A 184 -9.93 12.87 -10.13
CA GLY A 184 -8.54 12.85 -9.69
C GLY A 184 -8.35 12.17 -8.35
N LEU A 185 -9.24 12.41 -7.39
CA LEU A 185 -9.23 11.75 -6.09
C LEU A 185 -9.42 10.22 -6.22
N THR A 186 -10.24 9.77 -7.16
CA THR A 186 -10.43 8.33 -7.45
C THR A 186 -9.19 7.73 -8.11
N TRP A 187 -8.64 8.44 -9.10
CA TRP A 187 -7.44 8.05 -9.83
C TRP A 187 -6.22 7.90 -8.92
N MET A 188 -6.06 8.77 -7.91
CA MET A 188 -4.95 8.70 -6.95
C MET A 188 -4.83 7.35 -6.24
N TYR A 189 -5.94 6.68 -5.92
CA TYR A 189 -5.87 5.36 -5.27
C TYR A 189 -5.28 4.33 -6.22
N TRP A 190 -5.71 4.32 -7.47
CA TRP A 190 -5.18 3.42 -8.48
C TRP A 190 -3.69 3.69 -8.68
N ASP A 191 -3.30 4.97 -8.80
CA ASP A 191 -1.91 5.40 -8.98
C ASP A 191 -1.00 5.04 -7.79
N ASN A 192 -1.54 5.00 -6.56
CA ASN A 192 -0.78 4.61 -5.38
C ASN A 192 -0.64 3.08 -5.23
N ILE A 193 -1.62 2.30 -5.69
CA ILE A 193 -1.66 0.84 -5.49
C ILE A 193 -1.06 0.07 -6.66
N VAL A 194 -1.55 0.35 -7.87
CA VAL A 194 -1.30 -0.49 -9.04
C VAL A 194 0.18 -0.55 -9.41
N PRO A 195 0.93 0.58 -9.44
CA PRO A 195 2.36 0.53 -9.72
C PRO A 195 3.14 -0.32 -8.70
N VAL A 196 2.71 -0.38 -7.43
CA VAL A 196 3.36 -1.21 -6.40
C VAL A 196 3.14 -2.69 -6.69
N ILE A 197 1.88 -3.09 -6.86
CA ILE A 197 1.52 -4.48 -7.20
C ILE A 197 2.23 -4.90 -8.50
N TRP A 198 2.23 -4.03 -9.51
CA TRP A 198 2.80 -4.30 -10.82
C TRP A 198 4.33 -4.39 -10.82
N TYR A 199 5.00 -3.58 -9.99
CA TYR A 199 6.44 -3.67 -9.78
C TYR A 199 6.81 -5.02 -9.17
N ILE A 200 6.11 -5.43 -8.11
CA ILE A 200 6.38 -6.70 -7.43
C ILE A 200 6.11 -7.88 -8.36
N PHE A 201 4.98 -7.85 -9.09
CA PHE A 201 4.66 -8.84 -10.10
C PHE A 201 5.76 -8.95 -11.18
N THR A 202 6.25 -7.81 -11.66
CA THR A 202 7.32 -7.77 -12.67
C THR A 202 8.64 -8.31 -12.11
N GLU A 203 9.00 -7.97 -10.87
CA GLU A 203 10.18 -8.50 -10.21
C GLU A 203 10.12 -10.01 -10.04
N GLU A 204 9.00 -10.55 -9.57
CA GLU A 204 8.81 -12.00 -9.43
C GLU A 204 8.89 -12.71 -10.79
N ARG A 205 8.34 -12.09 -11.84
CA ARG A 205 8.30 -12.68 -13.18
C ARG A 205 9.62 -12.56 -13.94
N CYS A 206 10.43 -11.55 -13.65
CA CYS A 206 11.74 -11.33 -14.28
C CYS A 206 12.92 -11.71 -13.37
N SER A 207 12.69 -12.38 -12.24
CA SER A 207 13.76 -12.95 -11.39
C SER A 207 13.89 -14.45 -11.61
N SER A 208 15.12 -14.96 -11.45
CA SER A 208 15.46 -16.39 -11.49
C SER A 208 15.33 -17.02 -10.09
N ASP A 209 15.17 -18.35 -10.03
CA ASP A 209 15.10 -19.08 -8.76
C ASP A 209 16.43 -18.99 -7.97
N LEU A 210 17.55 -18.71 -8.65
CA LEU A 210 18.88 -18.52 -8.04
C LEU A 210 19.11 -17.13 -7.44
N ASP A 211 18.41 -16.10 -7.93
CA ASP A 211 18.56 -14.71 -7.49
C ASP A 211 17.26 -14.15 -6.90
N ASN A 212 17.03 -14.50 -5.62
CA ASN A 212 15.82 -14.10 -4.90
C ASN A 212 15.78 -12.58 -4.61
N PRO A 213 14.77 -11.84 -5.11
CA PRO A 213 14.66 -10.39 -4.94
C PRO A 213 14.58 -9.95 -3.47
N ASN A 214 14.04 -10.81 -2.59
CA ASN A 214 13.85 -10.49 -1.17
C ASN A 214 15.14 -10.10 -0.46
N LYS A 215 16.28 -10.70 -0.81
CA LYS A 215 17.58 -10.36 -0.21
C LYS A 215 17.94 -8.90 -0.47
N HIS A 216 17.71 -8.44 -1.70
CA HIS A 216 18.02 -7.08 -2.14
C HIS A 216 16.98 -6.08 -1.60
N TRP A 217 15.70 -6.47 -1.58
CA TRP A 217 14.64 -5.66 -1.00
C TRP A 217 14.85 -5.40 0.50
N ILE A 218 15.23 -6.42 1.28
CA ILE A 218 15.51 -6.23 2.72
C ILE A 218 16.69 -5.27 2.92
N ILE A 219 17.71 -5.33 2.07
CA ILE A 219 18.83 -4.38 2.12
C ILE A 219 18.34 -2.96 1.84
N GLY A 220 17.60 -2.75 0.75
CA GLY A 220 17.03 -1.44 0.41
C GLY A 220 16.12 -0.89 1.51
N LEU A 221 15.27 -1.74 2.08
CA LEU A 221 14.38 -1.39 3.18
C LEU A 221 15.16 -0.99 4.44
N THR A 222 16.23 -1.73 4.76
CA THR A 222 17.08 -1.42 5.92
C THR A 222 17.79 -0.08 5.74
N ILE A 223 18.35 0.19 4.55
CA ILE A 223 19.01 1.46 4.25
C ILE A 223 18.00 2.62 4.33
N GLY A 224 16.84 2.49 3.70
CA GLY A 224 15.78 3.48 3.75
C GLY A 224 15.30 3.75 5.18
N TYR A 225 15.09 2.69 5.98
CA TYR A 225 14.71 2.81 7.39
C TYR A 225 15.77 3.53 8.22
N LEU A 226 17.06 3.24 8.03
CA LEU A 226 18.15 3.89 8.76
C LEU A 226 18.26 5.38 8.40
N ILE A 227 18.15 5.73 7.12
CA ILE A 227 18.15 7.14 6.69
C ILE A 227 16.95 7.87 7.29
N GLN A 228 15.76 7.27 7.26
CA GLN A 228 14.57 7.83 7.92
C GLN A 228 14.78 8.01 9.42
N ALA A 229 15.37 7.03 10.10
CA ALA A 229 15.66 7.10 11.52
C ALA A 229 16.58 8.29 11.84
N VAL A 230 17.66 8.48 11.06
CA VAL A 230 18.56 9.62 11.22
C VAL A 230 17.82 10.94 11.08
N ILE A 231 17.03 11.11 10.00
CA ILE A 231 16.27 12.34 9.75
C ILE A 231 15.27 12.63 10.87
N ILE A 232 14.58 11.61 11.38
CA ILE A 232 13.63 11.77 12.49
C ILE A 232 14.35 12.13 13.79
N LEU A 233 15.52 11.54 14.06
CA LEU A 233 16.34 11.91 15.21
C LEU A 233 16.80 13.37 15.10
N GLU A 234 17.24 13.81 13.93
CA GLU A 234 17.61 15.22 13.69
C GLU A 234 16.40 16.15 13.86
N GLN A 235 15.24 15.81 13.30
CA GLN A 235 13.99 16.54 13.51
C GLN A 235 13.57 16.56 14.99
N THR A 236 13.86 15.48 15.72
CA THR A 236 13.46 15.35 17.13
C THR A 236 14.36 16.19 18.05
N PHE A 237 15.67 16.13 17.85
CA PHE A 237 16.65 16.68 18.80
C PHE A 237 17.35 17.96 18.34
N LEU A 238 17.50 18.19 17.03
CA LEU A 238 18.30 19.30 16.49
C LEU A 238 17.44 20.38 15.85
N ASN A 239 16.71 20.04 14.79
CA ASN A 239 15.93 21.01 14.02
C ASN A 239 14.58 20.42 13.61
N PRO A 240 13.49 20.71 14.36
CA PRO A 240 12.15 20.26 14.02
C PRO A 240 11.70 20.63 12.62
N ASN A 241 12.21 21.70 12.00
CA ASN A 241 11.76 22.14 10.68
C ASN A 241 12.52 21.47 9.51
N LEU A 242 13.52 20.63 9.79
CA LEU A 242 14.36 19.98 8.77
C LEU A 242 13.51 19.13 7.81
N LEU A 243 13.50 19.46 6.52
CA LEU A 243 12.81 18.70 5.47
C LEU A 243 11.31 18.45 5.76
N MET A 244 10.68 19.35 6.54
CA MET A 244 9.27 19.27 6.91
C MET A 244 8.36 20.17 6.06
N MET A 245 8.84 20.67 4.91
CA MET A 245 8.00 21.35 3.92
C MET A 245 6.80 20.47 3.55
N ALA A 246 5.62 21.08 3.44
CA ALA A 246 4.32 20.42 3.18
C ALA A 246 3.78 19.45 4.26
N THR A 247 4.35 19.42 5.48
CA THR A 247 3.83 18.62 6.61
C THR A 247 2.90 19.40 7.58
N GLY A 248 2.73 20.70 7.31
CA GLY A 248 1.74 21.63 7.86
C GLY A 248 1.27 21.41 9.30
N GLU A 249 0.23 20.60 9.47
CA GLU A 249 -0.43 20.34 10.76
C GLU A 249 0.44 19.52 11.73
N SER A 250 1.34 18.66 11.23
CA SER A 250 2.20 17.84 12.12
C SER A 250 3.16 18.71 12.93
N LEU A 251 3.80 19.69 12.29
CA LEU A 251 4.70 20.66 12.92
C LEU A 251 3.98 21.53 13.96
N LYS A 252 2.76 22.00 13.64
CA LYS A 252 1.96 22.84 14.55
C LYS A 252 1.63 22.14 15.87
N VAL A 253 1.48 20.82 15.83
CA VAL A 253 1.20 19.98 17.01
C VAL A 253 2.49 19.43 17.64
N GLY A 254 3.66 19.89 17.19
CA GLY A 254 4.97 19.49 17.72
C GLY A 254 5.39 18.06 17.37
N ARG A 255 4.80 17.48 16.31
CA ARG A 255 5.08 16.11 15.85
C ARG A 255 6.02 16.12 14.64
N VAL A 256 6.86 15.11 14.57
CA VAL A 256 7.82 14.90 13.46
C VAL A 256 7.31 13.83 12.50
N ALA A 257 7.75 13.86 11.25
CA ALA A 257 7.28 12.94 10.20
C ALA A 257 8.41 12.25 9.41
N GLY A 258 9.68 12.62 9.62
CA GLY A 258 10.80 12.16 8.80
C GLY A 258 10.68 12.70 7.38
N LEU A 259 10.78 11.81 6.39
CA LEU A 259 10.43 12.04 4.98
C LEU A 259 9.05 11.48 4.57
N TRP A 260 8.29 10.87 5.49
CA TRP A 260 6.93 10.37 5.25
C TRP A 260 5.93 11.50 5.08
N ARG A 261 4.80 11.28 4.39
CA ARG A 261 3.82 12.35 4.09
C ARG A 261 3.50 13.23 5.30
N ASP A 262 3.20 12.60 6.42
CA ASP A 262 2.81 13.26 7.66
C ASP A 262 3.15 12.42 8.90
N SER A 263 2.96 12.99 10.09
CA SER A 263 3.18 12.28 11.35
C SER A 263 2.20 11.12 11.55
N GLY A 264 1.01 11.16 10.94
CA GLY A 264 0.03 10.07 10.95
C GLY A 264 0.57 8.83 10.24
N SER A 265 1.10 8.98 9.03
CA SER A 265 1.71 7.89 8.26
C SER A 265 2.97 7.35 8.95
N ALA A 266 3.85 8.24 9.42
CA ALA A 266 5.04 7.85 10.18
C ALA A 266 4.70 7.02 11.44
N SER A 267 3.59 7.37 12.12
CA SER A 267 3.20 6.74 13.38
C SER A 267 2.95 5.24 13.25
N TRP A 268 2.45 4.73 12.13
CA TRP A 268 2.24 3.29 11.98
C TRP A 268 3.30 2.60 11.10
N ILE A 269 3.87 3.31 10.11
CA ILE A 269 4.89 2.76 9.20
C ILE A 269 6.17 2.40 9.97
N ILE A 270 6.67 3.32 10.79
CA ILE A 270 7.93 3.14 11.53
C ILE A 270 7.88 1.91 12.44
N PRO A 271 6.88 1.74 13.33
CA PRO A 271 6.84 0.57 14.19
C PRO A 271 6.63 -0.71 13.38
N THR A 272 5.87 -0.68 12.29
CA THR A 272 5.66 -1.85 11.42
C THR A 272 6.97 -2.29 10.74
N LEU A 273 7.72 -1.35 10.15
CA LEU A 273 9.01 -1.63 9.52
C LEU A 273 10.07 -2.04 10.55
N GLY A 274 10.14 -1.36 11.70
CA GLY A 274 11.05 -1.69 12.79
C GLY A 274 10.83 -3.11 13.31
N LEU A 275 9.58 -3.50 13.56
CA LEU A 275 9.20 -4.87 13.94
C LEU A 275 9.54 -5.87 12.84
N TYR A 276 9.24 -5.56 11.58
CA TYR A 276 9.57 -6.42 10.44
C TYR A 276 11.08 -6.64 10.29
N LEU A 277 11.90 -5.60 10.45
CA LEU A 277 13.36 -5.70 10.37
C LEU A 277 13.94 -6.47 11.56
N ALA A 278 13.50 -6.18 12.78
CA ALA A 278 13.88 -6.95 13.98
C ALA A 278 13.53 -8.43 13.81
N TRP A 279 12.36 -8.71 13.23
CA TRP A 279 11.94 -10.06 12.89
C TRP A 279 12.89 -10.72 11.89
N LYS A 280 13.23 -10.06 10.78
CA LYS A 280 14.11 -10.62 9.74
C LYS A 280 15.51 -10.90 10.27
N VAL A 281 16.02 -10.08 11.18
CA VAL A 281 17.28 -10.34 11.89
C VAL A 281 17.15 -11.59 12.77
N TRP A 282 16.06 -11.71 13.52
CA TRP A 282 15.79 -12.85 14.40
C TRP A 282 15.73 -14.19 13.64
N GLU A 283 15.16 -14.19 12.43
CA GLU A 283 14.96 -15.39 11.62
C GLU A 283 16.24 -15.99 11.03
N ARG A 284 17.36 -15.27 11.00
CA ARG A 284 18.64 -15.76 10.45
C ARG A 284 19.34 -16.79 11.36
N ARG A 285 18.63 -17.87 11.70
CA ARG A 285 19.17 -19.01 12.43
C ARG A 285 20.24 -19.73 11.60
N GLY A 286 21.31 -20.17 12.24
CA GLY A 286 22.41 -20.92 11.60
C GLY A 286 23.52 -20.06 10.98
N ILE A 287 23.24 -18.82 10.55
CA ILE A 287 24.27 -17.95 9.94
C ILE A 287 24.93 -17.05 11.00
N TRP A 288 24.15 -16.52 11.93
CA TRP A 288 24.62 -15.57 12.95
C TRP A 288 24.55 -16.20 14.34
N ARG A 289 25.55 -15.90 15.18
CA ARG A 289 25.55 -16.27 16.60
C ARG A 289 24.29 -15.75 17.27
N GLU A 290 23.72 -16.55 18.17
CA GLU A 290 22.43 -16.24 18.79
C GLU A 290 22.46 -14.93 19.59
N SER A 291 23.56 -14.66 20.29
CA SER A 291 23.78 -13.40 21.02
C SER A 291 23.73 -12.18 20.10
N SER A 292 24.41 -12.21 18.95
CA SER A 292 24.42 -11.12 17.98
C SER A 292 23.04 -10.86 17.38
N ARG A 293 22.26 -11.90 17.09
CA ARG A 293 20.88 -11.75 16.59
C ARG A 293 19.98 -11.10 17.64
N ARG A 294 20.07 -11.55 18.90
CA ARG A 294 19.32 -10.98 20.03
C ARG A 294 19.65 -9.51 20.21
N MET A 295 20.93 -9.19 20.30
CA MET A 295 21.42 -7.82 20.48
C MET A 295 20.96 -6.90 19.34
N LEU A 296 21.12 -7.31 18.08
CA LEU A 296 20.73 -6.49 16.94
C LEU A 296 19.20 -6.32 16.84
N SER A 297 18.42 -7.36 17.15
CA SER A 297 16.95 -7.26 17.16
C SER A 297 16.48 -6.30 18.26
N ILE A 298 17.03 -6.41 19.47
CA ILE A 298 16.74 -5.51 20.59
C ILE A 298 17.16 -4.08 20.25
N PHE A 299 18.32 -3.90 19.62
CA PHE A 299 18.80 -2.59 19.20
C PHE A 299 17.86 -1.93 18.17
N ILE A 300 17.38 -2.67 17.17
CA ILE A 300 16.38 -2.17 16.21
C ILE A 300 15.10 -1.76 16.94
N LEU A 301 14.60 -2.58 17.87
CA LEU A 301 13.40 -2.26 18.65
C LEU A 301 13.61 -1.02 19.53
N LEU A 302 14.76 -0.88 20.19
CA LEU A 302 15.09 0.30 20.99
C LEU A 302 15.13 1.57 20.14
N ILE A 303 15.82 1.55 18.99
CA ILE A 303 15.82 2.68 18.05
C ILE A 303 14.38 3.01 17.64
N THR A 304 13.60 2.00 17.25
CA THR A 304 12.20 2.17 16.86
C THR A 304 11.41 2.89 17.95
N GLY A 305 11.56 2.46 19.21
CA GLY A 305 10.93 3.10 20.37
C GLY A 305 11.37 4.56 20.57
N ILE A 306 12.64 4.87 20.39
CA ILE A 306 13.17 6.25 20.48
C ILE A 306 12.56 7.16 19.40
N LEU A 307 12.41 6.65 18.17
CA LEU A 307 11.74 7.40 17.09
C LEU A 307 10.28 7.74 17.42
N GLY A 308 9.64 6.95 18.29
CA GLY A 308 8.27 7.11 18.75
C GLY A 308 7.98 8.33 19.64
N LEU A 309 9.00 8.97 20.21
CA LEU A 309 8.83 10.00 21.25
C LEU A 309 8.06 11.23 20.79
N LYS A 310 8.24 11.66 19.53
CA LYS A 310 7.53 12.80 18.91
C LYS A 310 6.52 12.38 17.84
N LEU A 311 6.12 11.11 17.82
CA LEU A 311 5.08 10.57 16.93
C LEU A 311 3.71 10.51 17.63
N GLY A 312 2.66 10.28 16.85
CA GLY A 312 1.28 10.22 17.35
C GLY A 312 1.04 8.99 18.24
N LYS A 313 -0.06 9.00 19.01
CA LYS A 313 -0.46 7.89 19.90
C LYS A 313 -0.61 6.55 19.17
N THR A 314 -0.98 6.60 17.89
CA THR A 314 -1.07 5.44 16.99
C THR A 314 0.24 4.65 16.94
N PHE A 315 1.39 5.33 17.11
CA PHE A 315 2.70 4.69 17.19
C PHE A 315 2.78 3.69 18.33
N TRP A 316 2.45 4.11 19.54
CA TRP A 316 2.56 3.26 20.72
C TRP A 316 1.58 2.09 20.68
N LEU A 317 0.41 2.30 20.07
CA LEU A 317 -0.56 1.23 19.85
C LEU A 317 -0.05 0.20 18.83
N ALA A 318 0.44 0.65 17.67
CA ALA A 318 1.02 -0.21 16.64
C ALA A 318 2.26 -0.97 17.16
N TYR A 319 3.15 -0.25 17.86
CA TYR A 319 4.37 -0.79 18.42
C TYR A 319 4.09 -1.79 19.54
N GLY A 320 3.21 -1.45 20.49
CA GLY A 320 2.84 -2.32 21.61
C GLY A 320 2.09 -3.58 21.15
N ALA A 321 1.09 -3.43 20.28
CA ALA A 321 0.35 -4.56 19.71
C ALA A 321 1.26 -5.47 18.89
N GLY A 322 2.16 -4.89 18.10
CA GLY A 322 3.13 -5.65 17.31
C GLY A 322 4.17 -6.38 18.16
N LEU A 323 4.67 -5.77 19.24
CA LEU A 323 5.53 -6.43 20.24
C LEU A 323 4.80 -7.58 20.93
N PHE A 324 3.55 -7.37 21.33
CA PHE A 324 2.73 -8.41 21.94
C PHE A 324 2.50 -9.58 20.98
N GLY A 325 2.16 -9.30 19.72
CA GLY A 325 2.05 -10.31 18.66
C GLY A 325 3.38 -11.06 18.42
N PHE A 326 4.52 -10.34 18.45
CA PHE A 326 5.85 -10.94 18.34
C PHE A 326 6.14 -11.91 19.49
N LEU A 327 5.79 -11.54 20.73
CA LEU A 327 5.93 -12.38 21.91
C LEU A 327 5.03 -13.62 21.86
N ILE A 328 3.76 -13.45 21.51
CA ILE A 328 2.82 -14.58 21.33
C ILE A 328 3.34 -15.54 20.28
N TYR A 329 3.75 -15.02 19.12
CA TYR A 329 4.30 -15.86 18.06
C TYR A 329 5.53 -16.63 18.55
N PHE A 330 6.40 -15.99 19.34
CA PHE A 330 7.58 -16.65 19.87
C PHE A 330 7.24 -17.83 20.79
N VAL A 331 6.24 -17.67 21.67
CA VAL A 331 5.74 -18.73 22.55
C VAL A 331 5.10 -19.85 21.72
N LEU A 332 4.20 -19.49 20.81
CA LEU A 332 3.46 -20.45 19.99
C LEU A 332 4.34 -21.17 18.96
N ARG A 333 5.45 -20.55 18.50
CA ARG A 333 6.33 -21.15 17.49
C ARG A 333 6.81 -22.53 17.90
N LYS A 334 7.13 -22.78 19.18
CA LYS A 334 7.57 -24.11 19.65
C LYS A 334 6.50 -25.19 19.47
N ILE A 335 5.23 -24.79 19.52
CA ILE A 335 4.06 -25.67 19.38
C ILE A 335 3.64 -25.80 17.90
N LEU A 336 3.78 -24.72 17.11
CA LEU A 336 3.37 -24.63 15.71
C LEU A 336 4.37 -25.22 14.71
N HIS A 337 5.65 -25.33 15.07
CA HIS A 337 6.71 -25.75 14.12
C HIS A 337 6.64 -27.18 13.57
N PRO A 338 6.10 -28.20 14.27
CA PRO A 338 6.19 -29.57 13.79
C PRO A 338 5.03 -30.02 12.87
N ASN A 339 3.93 -29.26 12.72
CA ASN A 339 2.74 -29.75 12.01
C ASN A 339 2.11 -28.71 11.06
N ASP A 340 2.12 -29.00 9.76
CA ASP A 340 1.55 -28.17 8.69
C ASP A 340 0.03 -27.94 8.84
N TRP A 341 -0.70 -28.92 9.38
CA TRP A 341 -2.14 -28.80 9.60
C TRP A 341 -2.46 -27.77 10.70
N ILE A 342 -1.69 -27.78 11.79
CA ILE A 342 -1.84 -26.80 12.88
C ILE A 342 -1.48 -25.39 12.39
N GLN A 343 -0.48 -25.27 11.51
CA GLN A 343 -0.17 -23.97 10.88
C GLN A 343 -1.28 -23.51 9.94
N GLY A 344 -1.93 -24.43 9.21
CA GLY A 344 -3.11 -24.13 8.40
C GLY A 344 -4.29 -23.67 9.26
N ALA A 345 -4.56 -24.39 10.35
CA ALA A 345 -5.61 -24.05 11.31
C ALA A 345 -5.35 -22.69 11.99
N PHE A 346 -4.11 -22.41 12.40
CA PHE A 346 -3.73 -21.11 12.98
C PHE A 346 -3.90 -19.96 11.97
N ARG A 347 -3.49 -20.15 10.72
CA ARG A 347 -3.72 -19.17 9.64
C ARG A 347 -5.21 -18.88 9.45
N THR A 348 -6.01 -19.94 9.42
CA THR A 348 -7.47 -19.85 9.28
C THR A 348 -8.09 -19.16 10.50
N PHE A 349 -7.64 -19.49 11.72
CA PHE A 349 -8.09 -18.86 12.96
C PHE A 349 -7.77 -17.37 13.00
N VAL A 350 -6.53 -16.97 12.69
CA VAL A 350 -6.15 -15.54 12.63
C VAL A 350 -6.95 -14.82 11.55
N PHE A 351 -7.17 -15.44 10.38
CA PHE A 351 -7.98 -14.87 9.32
C PHE A 351 -9.44 -14.68 9.75
N VAL A 352 -10.04 -15.69 10.40
CA VAL A 352 -11.40 -15.61 10.95
C VAL A 352 -11.49 -14.57 12.05
N LEU A 353 -10.46 -14.41 12.88
CA LEU A 353 -10.41 -13.38 13.92
C LEU A 353 -10.36 -11.98 13.31
N ILE A 354 -9.59 -11.77 12.24
CA ILE A 354 -9.55 -10.51 11.49
C ILE A 354 -10.93 -10.19 10.89
N LEU A 355 -11.56 -11.17 10.23
CA LEU A 355 -12.91 -11.00 9.69
C LEU A 355 -13.92 -10.73 10.80
N SER A 356 -13.90 -11.49 11.89
CA SER A 356 -14.80 -11.34 13.04
C SER A 356 -14.61 -9.98 13.70
N PHE A 357 -13.38 -9.48 13.78
CA PHE A 357 -13.11 -8.13 14.26
C PHE A 357 -13.68 -7.07 13.31
N GLY A 358 -13.48 -7.21 11.99
CA GLY A 358 -14.12 -6.35 10.99
C GLY A 358 -15.66 -6.35 11.08
N PHE A 359 -16.27 -7.53 11.23
CA PHE A 359 -17.71 -7.68 11.46
C PHE A 359 -18.16 -7.13 12.81
N SER A 360 -17.34 -7.22 13.85
CA SER A 360 -17.67 -6.62 15.14
C SER A 360 -17.73 -5.10 15.02
N LEU A 361 -16.81 -4.46 14.28
CA LEU A 361 -16.85 -3.03 14.00
C LEU A 361 -18.11 -2.61 13.23
N LEU A 362 -18.57 -3.44 12.30
CA LEU A 362 -19.85 -3.27 11.60
C LEU A 362 -21.04 -3.31 12.58
N TRP A 363 -21.07 -4.33 13.44
CA TRP A 363 -22.10 -4.49 14.46
C TRP A 363 -22.12 -3.35 15.48
N PHE A 364 -20.95 -2.85 15.87
CA PHE A 364 -20.81 -1.69 16.76
C PHE A 364 -21.25 -0.39 16.08
N GLY A 365 -20.98 -0.22 14.79
CA GLY A 365 -21.41 0.97 14.05
C GLY A 365 -22.91 0.99 13.72
N GLU A 366 -23.54 -0.17 13.52
CA GLU A 366 -24.99 -0.27 13.30
C GLU A 366 -25.77 -0.02 14.61
N ASN A 367 -25.19 -0.40 15.76
CA ASN A 367 -25.70 -0.04 17.08
C ASN A 367 -25.31 1.40 17.48
N GLN A 368 -26.01 2.37 16.90
CA GLN A 368 -25.96 3.80 17.24
C GLN A 368 -26.22 4.15 18.72
N LYS A 369 -26.39 3.18 19.63
CA LYS A 369 -26.54 3.41 21.09
C LYS A 369 -25.20 3.44 21.83
N LEU A 370 -24.13 2.89 21.24
CA LEU A 370 -22.80 2.85 21.87
C LEU A 370 -21.95 4.09 21.54
N VAL A 371 -22.19 4.74 20.39
CA VAL A 371 -21.57 6.03 20.04
C VAL A 371 -22.06 7.16 20.98
N PRO A 372 -23.36 7.25 21.32
CA PRO A 372 -23.86 8.06 22.42
C PRO A 372 -23.30 7.65 23.77
N ALA A 373 -23.08 6.35 24.04
CA ALA A 373 -22.46 5.93 25.30
C ALA A 373 -20.98 6.36 25.40
N LEU A 374 -20.25 6.37 24.29
CA LEU A 374 -18.90 6.94 24.16
C LEU A 374 -18.93 8.47 24.19
N SER A 375 -19.96 9.13 23.66
CA SER A 375 -20.14 10.57 23.78
C SER A 375 -20.62 10.99 25.17
N HIS A 376 -21.32 10.11 25.90
CA HIS A 376 -21.72 10.29 27.28
C HIS A 376 -20.55 10.03 28.21
N ALA A 377 -19.75 8.98 27.96
CA ALA A 377 -18.46 8.76 28.61
C ALA A 377 -17.47 9.89 28.31
N SER A 378 -17.44 10.42 27.08
CA SER A 378 -16.65 11.61 26.75
C SER A 378 -17.19 12.85 27.46
N SER A 379 -18.52 13.02 27.59
CA SER A 379 -19.12 14.12 28.37
C SER A 379 -18.87 14.01 29.88
N LEU A 380 -18.75 12.79 30.42
CA LEU A 380 -18.31 12.54 31.79
C LEU A 380 -16.80 12.86 31.93
N LEU A 381 -15.99 12.51 30.94
CA LEU A 381 -14.58 12.85 30.85
C LEU A 381 -14.32 14.35 30.55
N LYS A 382 -15.30 15.10 29.99
CA LYS A 382 -15.26 16.57 29.80
C LYS A 382 -15.08 17.32 31.12
N LYS A 383 -15.45 16.71 32.24
CA LYS A 383 -15.23 17.28 33.58
C LYS A 383 -13.79 17.14 34.07
N THR A 384 -12.97 16.29 33.44
CA THR A 384 -11.64 15.90 33.93
C THR A 384 -10.49 16.13 32.94
N ILE A 385 -10.76 16.31 31.65
CA ILE A 385 -9.74 16.40 30.60
C ILE A 385 -9.89 17.73 29.86
N SER A 386 -8.78 18.44 29.63
CA SER A 386 -8.72 19.73 28.93
C SER A 386 -9.36 19.70 27.53
N GLY A 387 -10.05 20.78 27.16
CA GLY A 387 -10.98 20.87 26.03
C GLY A 387 -10.44 20.47 24.64
N GLU A 388 -9.16 20.66 24.36
CA GLU A 388 -8.58 20.31 23.04
C GLU A 388 -8.53 18.80 22.77
N LYS A 389 -8.37 17.96 23.80
CA LYS A 389 -8.32 16.50 23.64
C LYS A 389 -9.70 15.89 23.36
N LEU A 390 -10.75 16.64 23.67
CA LEU A 390 -12.14 16.25 23.48
C LEU A 390 -12.67 16.62 22.11
N ASP A 391 -12.26 17.78 21.58
CA ASP A 391 -12.55 18.18 20.19
C ASP A 391 -11.99 17.16 19.18
N ASP A 392 -10.80 16.60 19.42
CA ASP A 392 -10.17 15.58 18.55
C ASP A 392 -10.94 14.23 18.58
N LEU A 393 -11.47 13.83 19.74
CA LEU A 393 -12.30 12.64 19.87
C LEU A 393 -13.67 12.81 19.20
N ASP A 394 -14.27 13.98 19.32
CA ASP A 394 -15.54 14.31 18.66
C ASP A 394 -15.38 14.34 17.14
N TYR A 395 -14.29 14.93 16.64
CA TYR A 395 -13.96 14.93 15.21
C TYR A 395 -13.73 13.52 14.65
N ARG A 396 -13.00 12.66 15.36
CA ARG A 396 -12.83 11.25 14.98
C ARG A 396 -14.14 10.46 14.98
N SER A 397 -15.03 10.74 15.92
CA SER A 397 -16.38 10.17 15.97
C SER A 397 -17.20 10.60 14.74
N LYS A 398 -17.14 11.89 14.37
CA LYS A 398 -17.79 12.43 13.16
C LYS A 398 -17.26 11.75 11.88
N LEU A 399 -15.94 11.51 11.77
CA LEU A 399 -15.34 10.77 10.65
C LEU A 399 -15.82 9.31 10.57
N MET A 400 -15.97 8.63 11.71
CA MET A 400 -16.51 7.27 11.76
C MET A 400 -17.98 7.25 11.32
N ASN A 401 -18.79 8.21 11.78
CA ASN A 401 -20.20 8.31 11.40
C ASN A 401 -20.36 8.57 9.89
N ALA A 402 -19.57 9.47 9.30
CA ALA A 402 -19.60 9.70 7.86
C ALA A 402 -19.23 8.45 7.04
N SER A 403 -18.28 7.65 7.52
CA SER A 403 -17.93 6.36 6.87
C SER A 403 -19.08 5.36 6.94
N MET A 404 -19.78 5.33 8.07
CA MET A 404 -20.92 4.44 8.29
C MET A 404 -22.15 4.88 7.50
N ASP A 405 -22.39 6.17 7.37
CA ASP A 405 -23.49 6.71 6.58
C ASP A 405 -23.27 6.41 5.09
N LEU A 406 -22.04 6.58 4.60
CA LEU A 406 -21.67 6.13 3.27
C LEU A 406 -21.95 4.62 3.09
N TRP A 407 -21.50 3.77 4.01
CA TRP A 407 -21.80 2.33 3.91
C TRP A 407 -23.30 2.00 3.92
N LYS A 408 -24.12 2.73 4.69
CA LYS A 408 -25.57 2.51 4.74
C LYS A 408 -26.24 2.79 3.40
N ASP A 409 -25.73 3.73 2.61
CA ASP A 409 -26.27 4.06 1.29
C ASP A 409 -26.15 2.88 0.31
N SER A 410 -25.10 2.06 0.44
CA SER A 410 -24.88 0.88 -0.40
C SER A 410 -24.12 -0.21 0.36
N LYS A 411 -24.84 -1.06 1.09
CA LYS A 411 -24.22 -2.02 2.02
C LYS A 411 -23.34 -3.08 1.35
N PHE A 412 -23.77 -3.62 0.22
CA PHE A 412 -23.11 -4.78 -0.41
C PHE A 412 -21.99 -4.41 -1.37
N PHE A 413 -22.18 -3.34 -2.16
CA PHE A 413 -21.25 -2.92 -3.21
C PHE A 413 -20.57 -1.58 -2.89
N GLY A 414 -21.00 -0.85 -1.85
CA GLY A 414 -20.42 0.45 -1.54
C GLY A 414 -20.77 1.51 -2.57
N ASN A 415 -20.19 2.70 -2.42
CA ASN A 415 -20.46 3.87 -3.27
C ASN A 415 -19.40 4.14 -4.33
N GLY A 416 -18.52 3.16 -4.54
CA GLY A 416 -17.45 3.19 -5.51
C GLY A 416 -16.17 3.86 -4.97
N PHE A 417 -15.10 3.70 -5.72
CA PHE A 417 -13.74 4.00 -5.26
C PHE A 417 -13.49 5.50 -5.12
N GLY A 418 -12.84 5.93 -4.03
CA GLY A 418 -12.60 7.35 -3.73
C GLY A 418 -13.86 8.14 -3.31
N SER A 419 -15.03 7.51 -3.23
CA SER A 419 -16.28 8.16 -2.81
C SER A 419 -16.22 8.69 -1.37
N MET A 420 -15.40 8.09 -0.51
CA MET A 420 -15.26 8.56 0.88
C MET A 420 -14.66 9.96 0.94
N ILE A 421 -13.59 10.24 0.18
CA ILE A 421 -12.98 11.58 0.18
C ILE A 421 -13.94 12.60 -0.44
N VAL A 422 -14.68 12.20 -1.48
CA VAL A 422 -15.70 13.07 -2.10
C VAL A 422 -16.81 13.39 -1.10
N HIS A 423 -17.31 12.39 -0.35
CA HIS A 423 -18.33 12.56 0.67
C HIS A 423 -17.87 13.46 1.83
N LEU A 424 -16.60 13.34 2.22
CA LEU A 424 -16.01 14.21 3.25
C LEU A 424 -15.81 15.66 2.77
N LYS A 425 -15.64 15.89 1.47
CA LYS A 425 -15.57 17.22 0.86
C LYS A 425 -16.96 17.81 0.56
N ASP A 426 -18.03 17.03 0.65
CA ASP A 426 -19.40 17.52 0.41
C ASP A 426 -19.84 18.48 1.51
N LEU A 427 -20.40 19.62 1.09
CA LEU A 427 -21.01 20.58 1.99
C LEU A 427 -22.18 19.98 2.76
N LYS A 428 -22.83 18.89 2.32
CA LYS A 428 -23.89 18.25 3.12
C LYS A 428 -23.35 17.31 4.21
N SER A 429 -22.03 17.13 4.30
CA SER A 429 -21.41 16.22 5.25
C SER A 429 -21.58 16.69 6.71
N PRO A 430 -21.79 15.78 7.68
CA PRO A 430 -21.87 16.12 9.10
C PRO A 430 -20.56 16.70 9.71
N ILE A 431 -19.49 16.78 8.92
CA ILE A 431 -18.14 17.22 9.31
C ILE A 431 -17.89 18.71 8.95
N GLN A 432 -18.94 19.47 8.64
CA GLN A 432 -18.82 20.91 8.30
C GLN A 432 -18.03 21.74 9.32
N GLU A 433 -18.01 21.36 10.59
CA GLU A 433 -17.27 22.08 11.64
C GLU A 433 -15.80 21.65 11.69
N ARG A 434 -15.00 22.32 10.85
CA ARG A 434 -13.52 22.43 10.82
C ARG A 434 -12.76 21.48 9.87
N PRO A 435 -12.60 21.85 8.59
CA PRO A 435 -11.30 21.75 7.95
C PRO A 435 -10.56 23.06 8.25
N ARG A 436 -9.82 23.14 9.37
CA ARG A 436 -8.81 24.20 9.52
C ARG A 436 -7.82 23.98 8.37
N ASN A 437 -7.91 24.79 7.31
CA ASN A 437 -7.01 24.84 6.14
C ASN A 437 -7.34 23.94 4.92
N ASN A 438 -8.63 23.68 4.59
CA ASN A 438 -9.02 22.90 3.39
C ASN A 438 -8.50 21.44 3.34
N PHE A 439 -7.90 20.93 4.42
CA PHE A 439 -7.51 19.53 4.53
C PHE A 439 -8.66 18.69 5.07
N VAL A 440 -8.92 17.58 4.39
CA VAL A 440 -9.87 16.57 4.82
C VAL A 440 -9.08 15.40 5.40
N ASP A 441 -9.23 15.15 6.70
CA ASP A 441 -8.67 13.95 7.30
C ASP A 441 -9.42 12.71 6.81
N THR A 442 -8.68 11.67 6.47
CA THR A 442 -9.25 10.39 6.05
C THR A 442 -9.78 9.62 7.26
N PRO A 443 -10.73 8.68 7.09
CA PRO A 443 -11.30 7.96 8.22
C PRO A 443 -10.24 7.26 9.07
N ALA A 444 -10.50 7.21 10.38
CA ALA A 444 -9.57 6.71 11.38
C ALA A 444 -9.19 5.22 11.21
N ASN A 445 -9.94 4.47 10.39
CA ASN A 445 -9.77 3.04 10.18
C ASN A 445 -9.93 2.69 8.69
N PHE A 446 -8.97 1.93 8.17
CA PHE A 446 -8.96 1.44 6.80
C PHE A 446 -10.23 0.64 6.44
N TYR A 447 -10.67 -0.26 7.32
CA TYR A 447 -11.82 -1.13 7.03
C TYR A 447 -13.11 -0.36 6.81
N LEU A 448 -13.35 0.67 7.63
CA LEU A 448 -14.57 1.47 7.52
C LEU A 448 -14.58 2.30 6.23
N GLY A 449 -13.44 2.86 5.84
CA GLY A 449 -13.30 3.56 4.56
C GLY A 449 -13.50 2.61 3.38
N TRP A 450 -12.79 1.48 3.36
CA TRP A 450 -12.87 0.49 2.28
C TRP A 450 -14.26 -0.13 2.14
N LEU A 451 -14.94 -0.34 3.26
CA LEU A 451 -16.32 -0.81 3.31
C LEU A 451 -17.31 0.24 2.78
N GLY A 452 -17.16 1.51 3.13
CA GLY A 452 -18.01 2.57 2.56
C GLY A 452 -17.87 2.68 1.04
N GLU A 453 -16.66 2.44 0.52
CA GLU A 453 -16.36 2.53 -0.91
C GLU A 453 -16.71 1.26 -1.70
N THR A 454 -16.45 0.07 -1.16
CA THR A 454 -16.58 -1.20 -1.90
C THR A 454 -17.60 -2.18 -1.30
N GLY A 455 -18.23 -1.82 -0.19
CA GLY A 455 -19.20 -2.65 0.49
C GLY A 455 -18.64 -3.98 1.00
N ILE A 456 -19.54 -4.84 1.48
CA ILE A 456 -19.17 -6.15 2.03
C ILE A 456 -18.46 -7.03 0.98
N LEU A 457 -18.89 -6.99 -0.27
CA LEU A 457 -18.34 -7.85 -1.32
C LEU A 457 -16.92 -7.45 -1.71
N GLY A 458 -16.64 -6.14 -1.82
CA GLY A 458 -15.27 -5.66 -2.06
C GLY A 458 -14.33 -5.93 -0.88
N CYS A 459 -14.82 -5.81 0.36
CA CYS A 459 -14.07 -6.26 1.55
C CYS A 459 -13.74 -7.76 1.49
N LEU A 460 -14.70 -8.61 1.13
CA LEU A 460 -14.50 -10.06 0.99
C LEU A 460 -13.47 -10.39 -0.10
N LEU A 461 -13.51 -9.68 -1.23
CA LEU A 461 -12.54 -9.86 -2.31
C LEU A 461 -11.12 -9.48 -1.87
N LEU A 462 -10.96 -8.35 -1.17
CA LEU A 462 -9.67 -7.95 -0.61
C LEU A 462 -9.18 -8.98 0.42
N ALA A 463 -10.06 -9.43 1.32
CA ALA A 463 -9.71 -10.45 2.31
C ALA A 463 -9.28 -11.77 1.65
N MET A 464 -9.99 -12.22 0.60
CA MET A 464 -9.63 -13.42 -0.16
C MET A 464 -8.29 -13.26 -0.88
N TYR A 465 -7.98 -12.08 -1.42
CA TYR A 465 -6.67 -11.79 -1.99
C TYR A 465 -5.55 -11.89 -0.94
N VAL A 466 -5.72 -11.25 0.22
CA VAL A 466 -4.77 -11.34 1.34
C VAL A 466 -4.59 -12.79 1.80
N PHE A 467 -5.69 -13.53 1.94
CA PHE A 467 -5.66 -14.95 2.29
C PHE A 467 -4.89 -15.77 1.25
N LEU A 468 -5.18 -15.59 -0.04
CA LEU A 468 -4.51 -16.30 -1.13
C LEU A 468 -3.01 -15.99 -1.16
N LYS A 469 -2.61 -14.72 -0.99
CA LYS A 469 -1.19 -14.32 -0.95
C LYS A 469 -0.46 -14.92 0.26
N THR A 470 -1.07 -14.87 1.44
CA THR A 470 -0.48 -15.43 2.68
C THR A 470 -0.42 -16.96 2.66
N TYR A 471 -1.40 -17.61 2.03
CA TYR A 471 -1.44 -19.05 1.83
C TYR A 471 -0.35 -19.51 0.85
N ILE A 472 -0.22 -18.83 -0.30
CA ILE A 472 0.84 -19.09 -1.29
C ILE A 472 2.23 -18.88 -0.68
N ALA A 473 2.41 -17.83 0.12
CA ALA A 473 3.68 -17.54 0.78
C ALA A 473 4.01 -18.49 1.95
N GLN A 474 3.07 -19.38 2.32
CA GLN A 474 3.15 -20.26 3.51
C GLN A 474 3.56 -19.54 4.80
N ASN A 475 3.16 -18.28 4.94
CA ASN A 475 3.68 -17.45 6.02
C ASN A 475 2.57 -16.62 6.68
N ALA A 476 2.09 -17.15 7.81
CA ALA A 476 1.05 -16.54 8.65
C ALA A 476 1.45 -15.17 9.22
N LYS A 477 2.75 -14.86 9.24
CA LYS A 477 3.29 -13.65 9.88
C LYS A 477 2.86 -12.38 9.15
N TYR A 478 2.54 -12.50 7.86
CA TYR A 478 2.05 -11.38 7.07
C TYR A 478 0.63 -11.00 7.45
N LEU A 479 -0.22 -11.94 7.89
CA LEU A 479 -1.54 -11.59 8.41
C LEU A 479 -1.42 -10.70 9.66
N LEU A 480 -0.51 -11.02 10.58
CA LEU A 480 -0.28 -10.23 11.80
C LEU A 480 0.29 -8.83 11.50
N LEU A 481 1.22 -8.73 10.54
CA LEU A 481 1.81 -7.45 10.12
C LEU A 481 0.84 -6.57 9.33
N LEU A 482 -0.25 -7.14 8.80
CA LEU A 482 -1.29 -6.41 8.08
C LEU A 482 -2.43 -5.95 8.97
N VAL A 483 -2.65 -6.60 10.13
CA VAL A 483 -3.61 -6.10 11.14
C VAL A 483 -3.27 -4.66 11.53
N ILE A 484 -1.98 -4.34 11.71
CA ILE A 484 -1.55 -2.99 12.13
C ILE A 484 -1.93 -1.93 11.08
N PRO A 485 -1.52 -2.04 9.80
CA PRO A 485 -2.01 -1.21 8.71
C PRO A 485 -3.53 -1.07 8.66
N PHE A 486 -4.23 -2.22 8.72
CA PHE A 486 -5.68 -2.24 8.57
C PHE A 486 -6.44 -1.68 9.77
N MET A 487 -5.80 -1.54 10.94
CA MET A 487 -6.37 -0.92 12.14
C MET A 487 -6.12 0.59 12.23
N THR A 488 -5.30 1.17 11.34
CA THR A 488 -4.79 2.54 11.53
C THR A 488 -4.93 3.41 10.28
N GLY A 489 -5.89 4.34 10.23
CA GLY A 489 -6.04 5.32 9.14
C GLY A 489 -6.41 4.72 7.77
N TYR A 490 -6.82 5.56 6.82
CA TYR A 490 -7.17 5.12 5.46
C TYR A 490 -5.95 5.06 4.52
N GLN A 491 -5.00 4.20 4.85
CA GLN A 491 -3.60 4.27 4.36
C GLN A 491 -3.39 4.14 2.85
N ILE A 492 -4.35 3.55 2.14
CA ILE A 492 -4.26 3.29 0.70
C ILE A 492 -4.43 4.59 -0.12
N THR A 493 -4.95 5.66 0.49
CA THR A 493 -5.00 6.99 -0.12
C THR A 493 -3.63 7.62 -0.33
N HIS A 494 -2.59 7.06 0.27
CA HIS A 494 -1.25 7.63 0.29
C HIS A 494 -0.22 6.65 -0.27
N ALA A 495 0.72 7.17 -1.06
CA ALA A 495 1.72 6.35 -1.75
C ALA A 495 2.65 5.60 -0.78
N ASP A 496 3.02 6.21 0.35
CA ASP A 496 3.83 5.56 1.39
C ASP A 496 3.10 4.38 2.04
N GLY A 497 1.85 4.59 2.42
CA GLY A 497 1.04 3.55 3.03
C GLY A 497 0.76 2.39 2.09
N ALA A 498 0.33 2.69 0.86
CA ALA A 498 0.12 1.69 -0.17
C ALA A 498 1.42 0.90 -0.45
N PHE A 499 2.56 1.58 -0.61
CA PHE A 499 3.85 0.92 -0.83
C PHE A 499 4.19 -0.07 0.28
N VAL A 500 4.13 0.35 1.55
CA VAL A 500 4.50 -0.50 2.69
C VAL A 500 3.54 -1.68 2.84
N VAL A 501 2.23 -1.47 2.70
CA VAL A 501 1.23 -2.54 2.82
C VAL A 501 1.42 -3.60 1.74
N PHE A 502 1.49 -3.19 0.47
CA PHE A 502 1.62 -4.13 -0.64
C PHE A 502 3.01 -4.76 -0.72
N PHE A 503 4.06 -4.05 -0.27
CA PHE A 503 5.38 -4.62 -0.06
C PHE A 503 5.36 -5.74 0.99
N LEU A 504 4.74 -5.52 2.15
CA LEU A 504 4.64 -6.53 3.21
C LEU A 504 3.77 -7.72 2.79
N LEU A 505 2.70 -7.48 2.03
CA LEU A 505 1.84 -8.52 1.44
C LEU A 505 2.57 -9.42 0.45
N SER A 506 3.50 -8.85 -0.32
CA SER A 506 4.18 -9.57 -1.40
C SER A 506 5.58 -10.04 -1.01
N GLY A 507 6.15 -9.45 0.04
CA GLY A 507 7.48 -9.72 0.56
C GLY A 507 7.56 -11.07 1.28
N THR A 508 7.45 -12.17 0.53
CA THR A 508 8.34 -13.37 0.55
C THR A 508 7.64 -14.56 -0.10
N ARG A 509 7.54 -14.58 -1.43
CA ARG A 509 7.46 -15.88 -2.11
C ARG A 509 8.79 -16.60 -1.90
N ILE A 510 8.80 -17.52 -0.95
CA ILE A 510 9.80 -18.59 -0.82
C ILE A 510 9.42 -19.62 -1.89
N ILE A 511 10.22 -19.71 -2.95
CA ILE A 511 10.24 -20.91 -3.78
C ILE A 511 11.36 -21.77 -3.22
N GLU A 512 11.02 -22.63 -2.26
CA GLU A 512 11.83 -23.81 -1.92
C GLU A 512 10.98 -25.05 -2.15
N ASN A 513 11.32 -25.77 -3.23
CA ASN A 513 11.17 -27.21 -3.48
C ASN A 513 9.85 -27.96 -3.25
N SER A 514 8.75 -27.32 -2.83
CA SER A 514 7.44 -28.00 -2.64
C SER A 514 6.39 -27.68 -3.72
N ARG A 515 6.83 -27.04 -4.83
CA ARG A 515 5.99 -26.46 -5.90
C ARG A 515 4.91 -27.41 -6.44
N SER A 516 5.19 -28.68 -6.67
CA SER A 516 4.28 -29.57 -7.43
C SER A 516 3.02 -30.00 -6.65
N LYS A 517 3.11 -30.25 -5.34
CA LYS A 517 1.96 -30.71 -4.53
C LYS A 517 1.08 -29.56 -4.00
N LEU A 518 1.64 -28.36 -3.84
CA LEU A 518 0.89 -27.20 -3.35
C LEU A 518 0.15 -26.47 -4.49
N LEU A 519 0.74 -26.41 -5.69
CA LEU A 519 0.16 -25.73 -6.85
C LEU A 519 -1.21 -26.31 -7.22
N SER A 520 -1.35 -27.64 -7.31
CA SER A 520 -2.62 -28.28 -7.67
C SER A 520 -3.76 -28.00 -6.68
N LYS A 521 -3.46 -27.83 -5.38
CA LYS A 521 -4.45 -27.46 -4.35
C LYS A 521 -4.79 -25.98 -4.35
N VAL A 522 -3.87 -25.12 -4.78
CA VAL A 522 -4.06 -23.66 -4.85
C VAL A 522 -4.77 -23.24 -6.15
N ASP A 523 -4.68 -24.04 -7.21
CA ASP A 523 -5.26 -23.70 -8.51
C ASP A 523 -6.79 -23.59 -8.46
N LEU A 524 -7.47 -24.45 -7.71
CA LEU A 524 -8.91 -24.29 -7.46
C LEU A 524 -9.23 -22.96 -6.75
N MET A 525 -8.43 -22.60 -5.73
CA MET A 525 -8.63 -21.35 -4.99
C MET A 525 -8.35 -20.11 -5.85
N LYS A 526 -7.37 -20.17 -6.77
CA LYS A 526 -7.12 -19.12 -7.77
C LYS A 526 -8.28 -19.01 -8.76
N ILE A 527 -8.83 -20.14 -9.22
CA ILE A 527 -9.99 -20.15 -10.11
C ILE A 527 -11.20 -19.53 -9.42
N ILE A 528 -11.50 -19.94 -8.17
CA ILE A 528 -12.59 -19.36 -7.37
C ILE A 528 -12.37 -17.86 -7.22
N TRP A 529 -11.16 -17.44 -6.85
CA TRP A 529 -10.86 -16.03 -6.66
C TRP A 529 -10.96 -15.25 -7.98
N MET A 530 -10.55 -15.83 -9.12
CA MET A 530 -10.70 -15.24 -10.45
C MET A 530 -12.19 -15.07 -10.82
N VAL A 531 -13.00 -16.11 -10.66
CA VAL A 531 -14.45 -16.06 -10.95
C VAL A 531 -15.12 -15.00 -10.09
N PHE A 532 -14.76 -14.93 -8.81
CA PHE A 532 -15.29 -13.92 -7.89
C PHE A 532 -14.83 -12.50 -8.26
N ALA A 533 -13.57 -12.33 -8.63
CA ALA A 533 -13.03 -11.04 -9.09
C ALA A 533 -13.72 -10.56 -10.36
N ILE A 534 -13.93 -11.45 -11.34
CA ILE A 534 -14.67 -11.12 -12.56
C ILE A 534 -16.12 -10.79 -12.23
N GLY A 535 -16.81 -11.65 -11.48
CA GLY A 535 -18.23 -11.50 -11.17
C GLY A 535 -18.54 -10.19 -10.44
N ILE A 536 -17.75 -9.85 -9.42
CA ILE A 536 -17.90 -8.58 -8.69
C ILE A 536 -17.58 -7.40 -9.61
N SER A 537 -16.49 -7.47 -10.37
CA SER A 537 -16.11 -6.36 -11.26
C SER A 537 -17.19 -6.10 -12.32
N LEU A 538 -17.71 -7.15 -12.96
CA LEU A 538 -18.78 -7.03 -13.94
C LEU A 538 -20.05 -6.43 -13.31
N HIS A 539 -20.37 -6.81 -12.07
CA HIS A 539 -21.51 -6.23 -11.37
C HIS A 539 -21.35 -4.71 -11.18
N TYR A 540 -20.18 -4.25 -10.73
CA TYR A 540 -19.90 -2.81 -10.62
C TYR A 540 -20.09 -2.09 -11.96
N LEU A 541 -19.57 -2.65 -13.04
CA LEU A 541 -19.67 -2.06 -14.37
C LEU A 541 -21.13 -1.99 -14.85
N VAL A 542 -21.89 -3.07 -14.68
CA VAL A 542 -23.31 -3.16 -15.04
C VAL A 542 -24.13 -2.15 -14.24
N PHE A 543 -23.92 -2.09 -12.93
CA PHE A 543 -24.64 -1.15 -12.07
C PHE A 543 -24.32 0.31 -12.43
N ALA A 544 -23.08 0.61 -12.79
CA ALA A 544 -22.69 1.93 -13.27
C ALA A 544 -23.45 2.34 -14.53
N ILE A 545 -23.59 1.43 -15.50
CA ILE A 545 -24.30 1.69 -16.76
C ILE A 545 -25.80 1.91 -16.51
N PHE A 546 -26.45 1.02 -15.75
CA PHE A 546 -27.90 1.08 -15.53
C PHE A 546 -28.36 2.19 -14.59
N ARG A 547 -27.46 2.80 -13.79
CA ARG A 547 -27.82 3.94 -12.95
C ARG A 547 -28.05 5.24 -13.76
N HIS A 548 -27.62 5.27 -15.02
CA HIS A 548 -27.72 6.43 -15.92
C HIS A 548 -28.77 6.27 -17.04
N THR A 549 -29.42 5.11 -17.13
CA THR A 549 -30.63 4.87 -17.96
C THR A 549 -31.87 4.96 -17.09
#